data_AF-A0A958IWM2-F1
#
_entry.id   AF-A0A958IWM2-F1
#
_cell.length_a   1.000
_cell.length_b   1.000
_cell.length_c   1.000
_cell.angle_alpha   90.00
_cell.angle_beta   90.00
_cell.angle_gamma   90.00
#
_symmetry.space_group_name_H-M   'P 1'
#
loop_
_entity.id
_entity.type
_entity.pdbx_description
1 polymer ?
#
loop_
_entity_poly.entity_id
_entity_poly.type
_entity_poly.pdbx_seq_one_letter_code
_entity_poly.pdbx_strand_id
1 'polypeptide(L)'
;SLVLGMILAAPALLAQTNEDCLDCHDDPELTTERQGREVSVYVNFNILKKSVHSEHECIDCHEDASDDHPERLAAVNCGSCHDDAMAQFEAGIHGQALKRGDIYAPTCKECHGTHNIIPPSDPASRTFKMNIPVLCGKCHREGAPVARTYNISEHNILENYTQS
;
A
#
# COMPACT_ATOMS: atom_id res chain seq x y z
N SER A 1 -19.82 43.41 35.35
CA SER A 1 -18.66 42.59 34.93
C SER A 1 -19.11 41.60 33.88
N LEU A 2 -18.91 41.93 32.60
CA LEU A 2 -19.20 41.04 31.47
C LEU A 2 -17.86 40.45 31.04
N VAL A 3 -17.65 39.17 31.29
CA VAL A 3 -16.47 38.45 30.78
C VAL A 3 -16.79 38.05 29.34
N LEU A 4 -16.23 38.79 28.39
CA LEU A 4 -16.30 38.48 26.97
C LEU A 4 -15.39 37.28 26.69
N GLY A 5 -15.98 36.09 26.57
CA GLY A 5 -15.26 34.88 26.21
C GLY A 5 -14.78 34.95 24.76
N MET A 6 -13.46 34.99 24.56
CA MET A 6 -12.84 34.77 23.25
C MET A 6 -13.02 33.30 22.85
N ILE A 7 -13.86 33.05 21.86
CA ILE A 7 -13.94 31.76 21.17
C ILE A 7 -12.73 31.70 20.23
N LEU A 8 -11.72 30.92 20.59
CA LEU A 8 -10.65 30.51 19.68
C LEU A 8 -11.24 29.54 18.65
N ALA A 9 -11.49 30.02 17.44
CA ALA A 9 -11.75 29.14 16.30
C ALA A 9 -10.43 28.43 15.98
N ALA A 10 -10.35 27.12 16.27
CA ALA A 10 -9.30 26.29 15.70
C ALA A 10 -9.38 26.35 14.17
N PRO A 11 -8.26 26.35 13.45
CA PRO A 11 -8.31 26.25 12.01
C PRO A 11 -8.99 24.92 11.70
N ALA A 12 -10.12 24.99 11.00
CA ALA A 12 -10.71 23.81 10.40
C ALA A 12 -9.68 23.30 9.39
N LEU A 13 -8.95 22.23 9.75
CA LEU A 13 -8.50 21.29 8.75
C LEU A 13 -9.77 20.92 7.99
N LEU A 14 -9.94 21.45 6.78
CA LEU A 14 -11.00 21.01 5.91
C LEU A 14 -10.76 19.52 5.71
N ALA A 15 -11.65 18.69 6.25
CA ALA A 15 -11.58 17.26 6.05
C ALA A 15 -11.74 17.03 4.55
N GLN A 16 -10.68 16.57 3.89
CA GLN A 16 -10.68 16.28 2.47
C GLN A 16 -11.50 15.01 2.24
N THR A 17 -12.45 15.08 1.31
CA THR A 17 -13.29 13.95 0.93
C THR A 17 -12.67 13.20 -0.24
N ASN A 18 -13.11 11.97 -0.46
CA ASN A 18 -12.81 11.20 -1.67
C ASN A 18 -13.20 11.97 -2.95
N GLU A 19 -14.27 12.77 -2.92
CA GLU A 19 -14.73 13.55 -4.08
C GLU A 19 -13.69 14.61 -4.46
N ASP A 20 -13.14 15.34 -3.49
CA ASP A 20 -12.12 16.38 -3.72
C ASP A 20 -10.87 15.81 -4.42
N CYS A 21 -10.46 14.60 -4.03
CA CYS A 21 -9.33 13.91 -4.67
C CYS A 21 -9.67 13.45 -6.09
N LEU A 22 -10.90 12.95 -6.30
CA LEU A 22 -11.34 12.36 -7.56
C LEU A 22 -11.66 13.40 -8.64
N ASP A 23 -11.88 14.67 -8.27
CA ASP A 23 -12.02 15.78 -9.24
C ASP A 23 -10.87 15.85 -10.25
N CYS A 24 -9.68 15.38 -9.86
CA CYS A 24 -8.54 15.20 -10.75
C CYS A 24 -8.19 13.72 -10.97
N HIS A 25 -8.17 12.91 -9.91
CA HIS A 25 -7.69 11.53 -10.00
C HIS A 25 -8.65 10.54 -10.68
N ASP A 26 -9.86 10.94 -11.11
CA ASP A 26 -10.74 10.10 -11.94
C ASP A 26 -10.43 10.14 -13.44
N ASP A 27 -9.56 11.04 -13.90
CA ASP A 27 -9.24 11.18 -15.32
C ASP A 27 -8.26 10.07 -15.79
N PRO A 28 -8.65 9.18 -16.73
CA PRO A 28 -7.77 8.15 -17.27
C PRO A 28 -6.54 8.68 -18.02
N GLU A 29 -6.57 9.94 -18.48
CA GLU A 29 -5.46 10.60 -19.17
C GLU A 29 -4.50 11.29 -18.20
N LEU A 30 -4.84 11.38 -16.91
CA LEU A 30 -4.01 12.05 -15.93
C LEU A 30 -2.73 11.23 -15.64
N THR A 31 -1.60 11.88 -15.88
CA THR A 31 -0.26 11.32 -15.75
C THR A 31 0.69 12.28 -15.04
N THR A 32 1.82 11.74 -14.57
CA THR A 32 2.95 12.46 -13.98
C THR A 32 4.25 11.85 -14.51
N GLU A 33 5.37 12.57 -14.42
CA GLU A 33 6.67 12.01 -14.78
C GLU A 33 7.36 11.41 -13.54
N ARG A 34 7.78 10.14 -13.64
CA ARG A 34 8.57 9.48 -12.60
C ARG A 34 9.81 8.85 -13.22
N GLN A 35 10.98 9.39 -12.86
CA GLN A 35 12.28 8.92 -13.35
C GLN A 35 12.36 8.93 -14.89
N GLY A 36 11.89 10.01 -15.52
CA GLY A 36 11.91 10.15 -16.99
C GLY A 36 10.89 9.29 -17.72
N ARG A 37 9.87 8.76 -17.03
CA ARG A 37 8.78 7.98 -17.61
C ARG A 37 7.44 8.57 -17.21
N GLU A 38 6.54 8.68 -18.17
CA GLU A 38 5.15 9.01 -17.91
C GLU A 38 4.47 7.84 -17.18
N VAL A 39 3.79 8.16 -16.08
CA VAL A 39 3.08 7.21 -15.23
C VAL A 39 1.68 7.75 -14.96
N SER A 40 0.66 6.93 -15.19
CA SER A 40 -0.72 7.29 -14.85
C SER A 40 -0.89 7.41 -13.33
N VAL A 41 -1.61 8.44 -12.91
CA VAL A 41 -2.07 8.64 -11.52
C VAL A 41 -3.59 8.53 -11.41
N TYR A 42 -4.24 8.02 -12.46
CA TYR A 42 -5.65 7.67 -12.45
C TYR A 42 -5.98 6.66 -11.35
N VAL A 43 -7.06 6.92 -10.64
CA VAL A 43 -7.64 6.05 -9.62
C VAL A 43 -9.07 5.69 -10.03
N ASN A 44 -9.28 4.42 -10.37
CA ASN A 44 -10.63 3.89 -10.52
C ASN A 44 -11.25 3.62 -9.15
N PHE A 45 -12.03 4.58 -8.64
CA PHE A 45 -12.64 4.48 -7.32
C PHE A 45 -13.58 3.27 -7.14
N ASN A 46 -14.16 2.74 -8.22
CA ASN A 46 -14.99 1.54 -8.15
C ASN A 46 -14.19 0.28 -7.77
N ILE A 47 -12.86 0.31 -7.90
CA ILE A 47 -11.99 -0.76 -7.41
C ILE A 47 -11.85 -0.65 -5.89
N LEU A 48 -11.60 0.57 -5.37
CA LEU A 48 -11.48 0.81 -3.93
C LEU A 48 -12.79 0.49 -3.18
N LYS A 49 -13.94 0.86 -3.76
CA LYS A 49 -15.27 0.51 -3.22
C LYS A 49 -15.53 -0.99 -3.05
N LYS A 50 -14.77 -1.85 -3.75
CA LYS A 50 -14.87 -3.32 -3.63
C LYS A 50 -13.80 -3.91 -2.71
N SER A 51 -12.91 -3.08 -2.19
CA SER A 51 -11.87 -3.49 -1.28
C SER A 51 -12.40 -3.65 0.14
N VAL A 52 -11.59 -4.25 1.01
CA VAL A 52 -11.87 -4.29 2.47
C VAL A 52 -11.76 -2.91 3.14
N HIS A 53 -11.24 -1.92 2.43
CA HIS A 53 -11.06 -0.54 2.89
C HIS A 53 -12.07 0.42 2.24
N SER A 54 -13.24 -0.06 1.81
CA SER A 54 -14.24 0.74 1.08
C SER A 54 -14.78 1.94 1.85
N GLU A 55 -14.71 1.89 3.18
CA GLU A 55 -15.25 2.91 4.08
C GLU A 55 -14.22 3.97 4.49
N HIS A 56 -13.01 3.92 3.94
CA HIS A 56 -11.95 4.88 4.24
C HIS A 56 -11.88 5.99 3.18
N GLU A 57 -11.51 7.18 3.63
CA GLU A 57 -11.19 8.31 2.75
C GLU A 57 -9.76 8.17 2.20
N CYS A 58 -9.47 8.81 1.07
CA CYS A 58 -8.14 8.77 0.45
C CYS A 58 -7.03 9.15 1.45
N ILE A 59 -7.28 10.21 2.24
CA ILE A 59 -6.34 10.75 3.22
C ILE A 59 -6.14 9.86 4.45
N ASP A 60 -7.02 8.88 4.71
CA ASP A 60 -6.83 7.92 5.80
C ASP A 60 -5.63 7.01 5.53
N CYS A 61 -5.30 6.80 4.25
CA CYS A 61 -4.12 6.05 3.81
C CYS A 61 -2.99 6.98 3.34
N HIS A 62 -3.36 8.02 2.59
CA HIS A 62 -2.46 9.04 2.06
C HIS A 62 -2.39 10.23 3.01
N GLU A 63 -1.83 10.01 4.20
CA GLU A 63 -1.83 10.97 5.32
C GLU A 63 -1.18 12.32 4.99
N ASP A 64 -0.31 12.38 3.98
CA ASP A 64 0.37 13.58 3.50
C ASP A 64 -0.28 14.22 2.25
N ALA A 65 -1.43 13.70 1.80
CA ALA A 65 -2.18 14.25 0.69
C ALA A 65 -3.08 15.43 1.11
N SER A 66 -3.26 16.36 0.18
CA SER A 66 -4.14 17.53 0.26
C SER A 66 -4.42 18.05 -1.15
N ASP A 67 -5.34 18.99 -1.35
CA ASP A 67 -5.61 19.56 -2.69
C ASP A 67 -4.38 20.12 -3.41
N ASP A 68 -3.44 20.67 -2.63
CA ASP A 68 -2.14 21.15 -3.12
C ASP A 68 -1.03 20.27 -2.54
N HIS A 69 -0.96 19.03 -3.03
CA HIS A 69 0.03 18.04 -2.60
C HIS A 69 1.26 18.00 -3.52
N PRO A 70 2.44 17.58 -3.02
CA PRO A 70 3.61 17.38 -3.87
C PRO A 70 3.36 16.33 -4.96
N GLU A 71 4.14 16.38 -6.04
CA GLU A 71 4.06 15.42 -7.15
C GLU A 71 4.24 13.95 -6.70
N ARG A 72 4.98 13.76 -5.60
CA ARG A 72 5.21 12.45 -5.00
C ARG A 72 4.85 12.47 -3.52
N LEU A 73 3.74 11.81 -3.22
CA LEU A 73 3.34 11.46 -1.87
C LEU A 73 4.29 10.43 -1.23
N ALA A 74 4.32 10.43 0.09
CA ALA A 74 4.91 9.39 0.89
C ALA A 74 4.24 8.03 0.60
N ALA A 75 4.97 6.95 0.92
CA ALA A 75 4.38 5.62 0.83
C ALA A 75 3.36 5.46 1.96
N VAL A 76 2.17 4.95 1.62
CA VAL A 76 1.11 4.59 2.58
C VAL A 76 1.69 3.66 3.65
N ASN A 77 1.42 3.98 4.92
CA ASN A 77 1.84 3.19 6.05
C ASN A 77 0.70 2.31 6.55
N CYS A 78 0.67 1.04 6.14
CA CYS A 78 -0.35 0.10 6.60
C CYS A 78 -0.31 -0.14 8.12
N GLY A 79 0.84 0.09 8.76
CA GLY A 79 1.06 -0.18 10.18
C GLY A 79 0.44 0.85 11.12
N SER A 80 -0.09 1.98 10.62
CA SER A 80 -0.85 2.92 11.46
C SER A 80 -2.14 2.31 12.00
N CYS A 81 -2.75 1.37 11.25
CA CYS A 81 -3.95 0.64 11.64
C CYS A 81 -3.74 -0.88 11.78
N HIS A 82 -2.72 -1.47 11.13
CA HIS A 82 -2.39 -2.89 11.20
C HIS A 82 -1.05 -3.13 11.92
N ASP A 83 -0.94 -2.65 13.14
CA ASP A 83 0.27 -2.70 13.96
C ASP A 83 0.79 -4.14 14.20
N ASP A 84 -0.09 -5.08 14.53
CA ASP A 84 0.27 -6.49 14.73
C ASP A 84 0.83 -7.12 13.44
N ALA A 85 0.17 -6.86 12.30
CA ALA A 85 0.62 -7.39 11.02
C ALA A 85 1.93 -6.74 10.57
N MET A 86 2.10 -5.44 10.83
CA MET A 86 3.35 -4.73 10.59
C MET A 86 4.48 -5.31 11.42
N ALA A 87 4.28 -5.54 12.72
CA ALA A 87 5.28 -6.12 13.60
C ALA A 87 5.71 -7.54 13.15
N GLN A 88 4.74 -8.35 12.70
CA GLN A 88 5.04 -9.68 12.13
C GLN A 88 5.84 -9.58 10.83
N PHE A 89 5.44 -8.69 9.92
CA PHE A 89 6.16 -8.47 8.66
C PHE A 89 7.60 -7.99 8.90
N GLU A 90 7.78 -7.02 9.79
CA GLU A 90 9.09 -6.49 10.17
C GLU A 90 9.99 -7.55 10.78
N ALA A 91 9.44 -8.47 11.59
CA ALA A 91 10.19 -9.57 12.18
C ALA A 91 10.58 -10.66 11.15
N GLY A 92 9.77 -10.82 10.09
CA GLY A 92 9.97 -11.80 9.03
C GLY A 92 11.11 -11.46 8.05
N ILE A 93 11.47 -12.41 7.19
CA ILE A 93 12.61 -12.27 6.28
C ILE A 93 12.41 -11.14 5.25
N HIS A 94 11.17 -10.91 4.81
CA HIS A 94 10.82 -9.83 3.89
C HIS A 94 10.96 -8.44 4.53
N GLY A 95 10.47 -8.25 5.76
CA GLY A 95 10.66 -7.00 6.48
C GLY A 95 12.13 -6.74 6.81
N GLN A 96 12.88 -7.77 7.19
CA GLN A 96 14.33 -7.65 7.38
C GLN A 96 15.07 -7.31 6.07
N ALA A 97 14.66 -7.87 4.93
CA ALA A 97 15.19 -7.50 3.62
C ALA A 97 14.91 -6.03 3.28
N LEU A 98 13.67 -5.58 3.52
CA LEU A 98 13.28 -4.19 3.31
C LEU A 98 14.11 -3.24 4.18
N LYS A 99 14.33 -3.59 5.44
CA LYS A 99 15.16 -2.82 6.39
C LYS A 99 16.63 -2.74 5.96
N ARG A 100 17.17 -3.76 5.30
CA ARG A 100 18.52 -3.74 4.72
C ARG A 100 18.62 -2.88 3.45
N GLY A 101 17.50 -2.45 2.89
CA GLY A 101 17.46 -1.74 1.61
C GLY A 101 17.64 -2.65 0.41
N ASP A 102 17.33 -3.95 0.56
CA ASP A 102 17.41 -4.91 -0.54
C ASP A 102 16.45 -4.48 -1.66
N ILE A 103 16.97 -4.23 -2.87
CA ILE A 103 16.23 -3.58 -3.99
C ILE A 103 15.00 -4.36 -4.48
N TYR A 104 14.88 -5.62 -4.10
CA TYR A 104 13.77 -6.50 -4.47
C TYR A 104 12.94 -6.95 -3.25
N ALA A 105 13.16 -6.34 -2.08
CA ALA A 105 12.34 -6.60 -0.91
C ALA A 105 10.89 -6.17 -1.19
N PRO A 106 9.89 -7.05 -0.96
CA PRO A 106 8.50 -6.66 -1.10
C PRO A 106 8.07 -5.75 0.05
N THR A 107 6.98 -5.02 -0.15
CA THR A 107 6.19 -4.40 0.90
C THR A 107 4.79 -5.03 0.92
N CYS A 108 3.89 -4.51 1.75
CA CYS A 108 2.53 -5.05 1.91
C CYS A 108 1.78 -5.15 0.57
N LYS A 109 2.03 -4.24 -0.37
CA LYS A 109 1.28 -4.12 -1.62
C LYS A 109 1.63 -5.19 -2.67
N GLU A 110 2.84 -5.75 -2.62
CA GLU A 110 3.24 -6.82 -3.55
C GLU A 110 2.37 -8.07 -3.33
N CYS A 111 2.04 -8.35 -2.06
CA CYS A 111 1.16 -9.44 -1.67
C CYS A 111 -0.32 -9.06 -1.75
N HIS A 112 -0.72 -7.94 -1.14
CA HIS A 112 -2.14 -7.60 -0.95
C HIS A 112 -2.75 -6.77 -2.09
N GLY A 113 -1.94 -5.98 -2.81
CA GLY A 113 -2.41 -4.98 -3.76
C GLY A 113 -2.39 -3.56 -3.20
N THR A 114 -2.97 -2.62 -3.93
CA THR A 114 -3.05 -1.19 -3.53
C THR A 114 -4.50 -0.83 -3.22
N HIS A 115 -5.23 -0.23 -4.17
CA HIS A 115 -6.66 0.09 -4.02
C HIS A 115 -7.58 -1.14 -4.16
N ASN A 116 -7.02 -2.30 -4.47
CA ASN A 116 -7.78 -3.51 -4.84
C ASN A 116 -7.64 -4.65 -3.80
N ILE A 117 -7.43 -4.32 -2.53
CA ILE A 117 -7.21 -5.29 -1.45
C ILE A 117 -8.54 -5.96 -1.08
N ILE A 118 -8.63 -7.27 -1.23
CA ILE A 118 -9.84 -8.06 -0.95
C ILE A 118 -9.54 -9.21 0.03
N PRO A 119 -10.55 -9.73 0.76
CA PRO A 119 -10.34 -10.71 1.83
C PRO A 119 -9.58 -11.96 1.34
N PRO A 120 -8.68 -12.54 2.16
CA PRO A 120 -7.94 -13.75 1.78
C PRO A 120 -8.82 -14.99 1.62
N SER A 121 -10.09 -14.93 2.04
CA SER A 121 -11.10 -15.98 1.79
C SER A 121 -11.72 -15.91 0.39
N ASP A 122 -11.60 -14.78 -0.30
CA ASP A 122 -12.11 -14.60 -1.66
C ASP A 122 -11.15 -15.26 -2.67
N PRO A 123 -11.62 -16.17 -3.56
CA PRO A 123 -10.79 -16.79 -4.59
C PRO A 123 -10.09 -15.82 -5.55
N ALA A 124 -10.60 -14.60 -5.71
CA ALA A 124 -9.95 -13.56 -6.52
C ALA A 124 -8.79 -12.88 -5.78
N SER A 125 -8.65 -13.06 -4.45
CA SER A 125 -7.61 -12.44 -3.66
C SER A 125 -6.24 -13.01 -4.00
N ARG A 126 -5.24 -12.14 -4.13
CA ARG A 126 -3.84 -12.54 -4.35
C ARG A 126 -3.34 -13.46 -3.23
N THR A 127 -3.81 -13.25 -2.01
CA THR A 127 -3.45 -14.00 -0.81
C THR A 127 -4.42 -15.14 -0.52
N PHE A 128 -5.32 -15.47 -1.45
CA PHE A 128 -6.10 -16.71 -1.36
C PHE A 128 -5.18 -17.92 -1.40
N LYS A 129 -5.47 -18.94 -0.58
CA LYS A 129 -4.58 -20.10 -0.37
C LYS A 129 -4.13 -20.78 -1.66
N MET A 130 -5.00 -20.89 -2.65
CA MET A 130 -4.67 -21.49 -3.95
C MET A 130 -3.87 -20.57 -4.88
N ASN A 131 -3.86 -19.27 -4.61
CA ASN A 131 -3.13 -18.27 -5.40
C ASN A 131 -1.70 -18.04 -4.88
N ILE A 132 -1.37 -18.51 -3.68
CA ILE A 132 -0.05 -18.34 -3.06
C ILE A 132 1.12 -18.78 -3.96
N PRO A 133 1.11 -19.95 -4.63
CA PRO A 133 2.22 -20.34 -5.50
C PRO A 133 2.44 -19.35 -6.65
N VAL A 134 1.35 -18.81 -7.22
CA VAL A 134 1.42 -17.80 -8.28
C VAL A 134 1.92 -16.46 -7.73
N LEU A 135 1.49 -16.08 -6.54
CA LEU A 135 1.91 -14.86 -5.88
C LEU A 135 3.41 -14.87 -5.56
N CYS A 136 3.89 -15.86 -4.81
CA CYS A 136 5.30 -15.99 -4.44
C CYS A 136 6.18 -16.19 -5.69
N GLY A 137 5.68 -16.95 -6.65
CA GLY A 137 6.35 -17.21 -7.93
C GLY A 137 6.61 -15.96 -8.77
N LYS A 138 5.95 -14.82 -8.52
CA LYS A 138 6.28 -13.55 -9.22
C LYS A 138 7.73 -13.14 -9.01
N CYS A 139 8.27 -13.40 -7.82
CA CYS A 139 9.63 -13.04 -7.44
C CYS A 139 10.54 -14.27 -7.28
N HIS A 140 10.01 -15.37 -6.75
CA HIS A 140 10.82 -16.54 -6.38
C HIS A 140 10.88 -17.65 -7.44
N ARG A 141 10.20 -17.50 -8.59
CA ARG A 141 10.36 -18.47 -9.69
C ARG A 141 11.79 -18.45 -10.24
N GLU A 142 12.20 -19.58 -10.81
CA GLU A 142 13.48 -19.70 -11.50
C GLU A 142 13.69 -18.58 -12.52
N GLY A 143 14.89 -17.99 -12.53
CA GLY A 143 15.26 -16.91 -13.43
C GLY A 143 14.72 -15.51 -13.07
N ALA A 144 13.84 -15.38 -12.09
CA ALA A 144 13.43 -14.07 -11.58
C ALA A 144 14.58 -13.36 -10.86
N PRO A 145 14.58 -12.01 -10.76
CA PRO A 145 15.67 -11.26 -10.14
C PRO A 145 16.01 -11.74 -8.73
N VAL A 146 15.01 -11.97 -7.86
CA VAL A 146 15.24 -12.46 -6.49
C VAL A 146 15.96 -13.81 -6.49
N ALA A 147 15.48 -14.77 -7.30
CA ALA A 147 16.10 -16.11 -7.40
C ALA A 147 17.53 -16.09 -7.98
N ARG A 148 17.88 -15.09 -8.79
CA ARG A 148 19.23 -14.94 -9.36
C ARG A 148 20.19 -14.14 -8.48
N THR A 149 19.66 -13.22 -7.68
CA THR A 149 20.45 -12.29 -6.86
C THR A 149 20.75 -12.86 -5.49
N TYR A 150 19.80 -13.57 -4.88
CA TYR A 150 19.93 -14.09 -3.53
C TYR A 150 20.05 -15.61 -3.56
N ASN A 151 20.97 -16.15 -2.74
CA ASN A 151 21.11 -17.59 -2.57
C ASN A 151 20.04 -18.11 -1.60
N ILE A 152 18.83 -18.33 -2.11
CA ILE A 152 17.69 -18.84 -1.35
C ILE A 152 17.69 -20.37 -1.45
N SER A 153 17.80 -21.04 -0.31
CA SER A 153 17.81 -22.51 -0.27
C SER A 153 16.46 -23.08 -0.69
N GLU A 154 16.48 -24.08 -1.57
CA GLU A 154 15.31 -24.90 -1.92
C GLU A 154 15.02 -25.98 -0.86
N HIS A 155 15.82 -26.04 0.21
CA HIS A 155 15.63 -26.99 1.32
C HIS A 155 14.83 -26.30 2.43
N ASN A 156 14.15 -27.09 3.27
CA ASN A 156 13.31 -26.60 4.37
C ASN A 156 12.22 -25.61 3.90
N ILE A 157 11.60 -25.89 2.74
CA ILE A 157 10.62 -25.00 2.09
C ILE A 157 9.51 -24.56 3.04
N LEU A 158 8.99 -25.47 3.87
CA LEU A 158 7.91 -25.15 4.81
C LEU A 158 8.36 -24.15 5.89
N GLU A 159 9.55 -24.32 6.45
CA GLU A 159 10.11 -23.40 7.45
C GLU A 159 10.36 -22.02 6.83
N ASN A 160 11.05 -21.98 5.68
CA ASN A 160 11.34 -20.74 4.98
C ASN A 160 10.04 -20.01 4.57
N TYR A 161 9.02 -20.76 4.16
CA TYR A 161 7.70 -20.22 3.86
C TYR A 161 7.04 -19.59 5.09
N THR A 162 7.16 -20.19 6.27
CA THR A 162 6.59 -19.61 7.51
C THR A 162 7.33 -18.37 8.01
N GLN A 163 8.55 -18.13 7.54
CA GLN A 163 9.35 -16.94 7.87
C GLN A 163 9.17 -15.79 6.86
N SER A 164 8.41 -16.03 5.78
CA SER A 164 8.14 -15.08 4.70
C SER A 164 7.04 -14.09 5.05
#